data_AF-A0A5P2BFG1-F1
#
_entry.id   AF-A0A5P2BFG1-F1
#
_cell.length_a   1.000
_cell.length_b   1.000
_cell.length_c   1.000
_cell.angle_alpha   90.00
_cell.angle_beta   90.00
_cell.angle_gamma   90.00
#
_symmetry.space_group_name_H-M   'P 1'
#
loop_
_entity.id
_entity.type
_entity.pdbx_description
1 polymer ?
#
loop_
_entity_poly.entity_id
_entity_poly.type
_entity_poly.pdbx_seq_one_letter_code
_entity_poly.pdbx_strand_id
1 'polypeptide(L)'
;MALNLASLPQANGGWFKPKDNIDAVAILVEVKDFQRQRPTPNGPKDSALCDISIWKSREQLGAAPEVNLGQRIEQTVLARDLETVVGQAVLVTVDQVPSKKPGGNPAWVWKPVTDPEIVAAVVAYGEKRDAAVTEAAAAAPDFD
;
A
#
# COMPACT_ATOMS: atom_id res chain seq x y z
N MET A 1 26.62 -16.57 -13.42
CA MET A 1 25.68 -15.79 -12.60
C MET A 1 24.52 -15.42 -13.50
N ALA A 2 23.30 -15.86 -13.17
CA ALA A 2 22.12 -15.51 -13.94
C ALA A 2 21.86 -13.99 -13.86
N LEU A 3 21.50 -13.39 -14.99
CA LEU A 3 21.12 -11.99 -15.07
C LEU A 3 19.74 -11.81 -14.42
N ASN A 4 19.70 -11.29 -13.21
CA ASN A 4 18.45 -10.93 -12.54
C ASN A 4 17.92 -9.60 -13.12
N LEU A 5 16.99 -9.70 -14.07
CA LEU A 5 16.28 -8.54 -14.61
C LEU A 5 15.20 -8.10 -13.63
N ALA A 6 15.32 -6.90 -13.08
CA ALA A 6 14.25 -6.28 -12.30
C ALA A 6 13.22 -5.65 -13.24
N SER A 7 11.95 -6.00 -13.08
CA SER A 7 10.86 -5.27 -13.72
C SER A 7 10.78 -3.86 -13.15
N LEU A 8 10.81 -2.85 -14.02
CA LEU A 8 10.46 -1.50 -13.59
C LEU A 8 8.97 -1.52 -13.17
N PRO A 9 8.61 -0.98 -12.00
CA PRO A 9 7.20 -0.80 -11.66
C PRO A 9 6.59 0.05 -12.77
N GLN A 10 5.67 -0.54 -13.54
CA GLN A 10 4.99 0.22 -14.58
C GLN A 10 4.27 1.38 -13.91
N ALA A 11 4.39 2.57 -14.49
CA ALA A 11 3.86 3.83 -13.98
C ALA A 11 2.31 3.89 -14.03
N ASN A 12 1.62 2.81 -13.67
CA ASN A 12 0.26 2.85 -13.16
C ASN A 12 0.21 3.30 -11.69
N GLY A 13 1.34 3.23 -10.97
CA GLY A 13 1.49 3.70 -9.60
C GLY A 13 1.37 5.21 -9.50
N GLY A 14 0.14 5.72 -9.55
CA GLY A 14 -0.17 7.12 -9.32
C GLY A 14 0.15 7.57 -7.89
N TRP A 15 -0.44 8.68 -7.50
CA TRP A 15 -0.38 9.12 -6.10
C TRP A 15 -1.51 8.48 -5.31
N PHE A 16 -1.21 8.00 -4.10
CA PHE A 16 -2.25 7.64 -3.16
C PHE A 16 -3.05 8.88 -2.77
N LYS A 17 -4.36 8.78 -2.95
CA LYS A 17 -5.32 9.84 -2.61
C LYS A 17 -6.15 9.36 -1.42
N PRO A 18 -5.82 9.80 -0.18
CA PRO A 18 -6.52 9.33 1.01
C PRO A 18 -8.02 9.61 0.96
N LYS A 19 -8.42 10.74 0.37
CA LYS A 19 -9.82 11.14 0.20
C LYS A 19 -10.65 10.12 -0.58
N ASP A 20 -10.07 9.51 -1.62
CA ASP A 20 -10.78 8.54 -2.47
C ASP A 20 -10.92 7.17 -1.76
N ASN A 21 -10.25 7.00 -0.62
CA ASN A 21 -10.11 5.75 0.11
C ASN A 21 -10.56 5.85 1.58
N ILE A 22 -11.19 6.96 1.97
CA ILE A 22 -11.62 7.18 3.36
C ILE A 22 -12.69 6.16 3.80
N ASP A 23 -13.55 5.73 2.88
CA ASP A 23 -14.62 4.77 3.14
C ASP A 23 -14.17 3.31 2.94
N ALA A 24 -12.88 3.07 2.68
CA ALA A 24 -12.36 1.70 2.54
C ALA A 24 -12.42 0.96 3.87
N VAL A 25 -12.91 -0.27 3.85
CA VAL A 25 -12.98 -1.14 5.04
C VAL A 25 -11.62 -1.74 5.38
N ALA A 26 -10.74 -1.86 4.39
CA ALA A 26 -9.37 -2.33 4.56
C ALA A 26 -8.47 -1.83 3.43
N ILE A 27 -7.22 -1.52 3.80
CA ILE A 27 -6.13 -1.17 2.89
C ILE A 27 -4.91 -1.97 3.35
N LEU A 28 -4.44 -2.89 2.50
CA LEU A 28 -3.17 -3.55 2.67
C LEU A 28 -2.09 -2.72 1.98
N VAL A 29 -1.12 -2.22 2.74
CA VAL A 29 -0.01 -1.41 2.24
C VAL A 29 1.28 -2.22 2.37
N GLU A 30 1.87 -2.60 1.24
CA GLU A 30 3.14 -3.30 1.18
C GLU A 30 4.25 -2.31 0.82
N VAL A 31 5.04 -1.92 1.82
CA VAL A 31 6.02 -0.83 1.68
C VAL A 31 7.30 -1.36 1.06
N LYS A 32 7.68 -0.81 -0.10
CA LYS A 32 8.85 -1.25 -0.87
C LYS A 32 10.08 -0.37 -0.62
N ASP A 33 9.88 0.94 -0.57
CA ASP A 33 10.96 1.92 -0.41
C ASP A 33 10.45 3.16 0.32
N PHE A 34 11.34 3.86 1.01
CA PHE A 34 11.05 5.14 1.67
C PHE A 34 12.17 6.15 1.39
N GLN A 35 11.78 7.34 0.96
CA GLN A 35 12.70 8.43 0.63
C GLN A 35 12.32 9.66 1.46
N ARG A 36 13.18 9.99 2.42
CA ARG A 36 13.06 11.22 3.20
C ARG A 36 13.41 12.43 2.33
N GLN A 37 12.56 13.46 2.37
CA GLN A 37 12.78 14.73 1.66
C GLN A 37 13.09 14.57 0.15
N ARG A 38 12.40 13.65 -0.54
CA ARG A 38 12.51 13.48 -1.99
C ARG A 38 12.20 14.80 -2.70
N PRO A 39 13.05 15.27 -3.62
CA PRO A 39 12.75 16.46 -4.42
C PRO A 39 11.46 16.28 -5.23
N THR A 40 10.52 17.24 -5.12
CA THR A 40 9.30 17.29 -5.95
C THR A 40 9.09 18.71 -6.48
N PRO A 41 8.27 18.91 -7.53
CA PRO A 41 7.94 20.24 -8.03
C PRO A 41 7.33 21.18 -6.98
N ASN A 42 6.73 20.62 -5.92
CA ASN A 42 6.08 21.36 -4.84
C ASN A 42 6.95 21.45 -3.58
N GLY A 43 8.26 21.23 -3.72
CA GLY A 43 9.22 21.17 -2.62
C GLY A 43 9.51 19.74 -2.13
N PRO A 44 10.53 19.57 -1.26
CA PRO A 44 10.88 18.27 -0.73
C PRO A 44 9.74 17.62 0.07
N LYS A 45 9.49 16.33 -0.15
CA LYS A 45 8.47 15.55 0.58
C LYS A 45 9.01 14.19 0.97
N ASP A 46 8.58 13.71 2.13
CA ASP A 46 8.77 12.31 2.50
C ASP A 46 7.87 11.46 1.59
N SER A 47 8.41 10.38 1.03
CA SER A 47 7.72 9.58 0.02
C SER A 47 7.93 8.09 0.27
N ALA A 48 6.84 7.35 0.48
CA ALA A 48 6.85 5.89 0.50
C ALA A 48 6.39 5.34 -0.86
N LEU A 49 7.11 4.37 -1.39
CA LEU A 49 6.71 3.58 -2.56
C LEU A 49 6.08 2.28 -2.06
N CYS A 50 4.83 2.02 -2.44
CA CYS A 50 4.05 0.90 -1.93
C CYS A 50 3.30 0.17 -3.04
N ASP A 51 3.04 -1.11 -2.84
CA ASP A 51 1.92 -1.79 -3.49
C ASP A 51 0.72 -1.73 -2.54
N ILE A 52 -0.45 -1.36 -3.06
CA ILE A 52 -1.64 -1.12 -2.25
C ILE A 52 -2.80 -1.97 -2.76
N SER A 53 -3.40 -2.75 -1.86
CA SER A 53 -4.66 -3.46 -2.13
C SER A 53 -5.78 -2.83 -1.30
N ILE A 54 -6.91 -2.50 -1.93
CA ILE A 54 -8.00 -1.73 -1.33
C ILE A 54 -9.30 -2.50 -1.41
N TRP A 55 -9.97 -2.66 -0.26
CA TRP A 55 -11.32 -3.17 -0.14
C TRP A 55 -12.24 -2.02 0.27
N LYS A 56 -13.14 -1.63 -0.63
CA LYS A 56 -14.10 -0.55 -0.41
C LYS A 56 -15.28 -0.98 0.45
N SER A 57 -15.59 -2.27 0.50
CA SER A 57 -16.73 -2.79 1.24
C SER A 57 -16.48 -4.21 1.75
N ARG A 58 -17.28 -4.67 2.71
CA ARG A 58 -17.15 -6.03 3.26
C ARG A 58 -17.44 -7.11 2.23
N GLU A 59 -18.33 -6.84 1.29
CA GLU A 59 -18.67 -7.76 0.20
C GLU A 59 -17.46 -8.03 -0.71
N GLN A 60 -16.54 -7.06 -0.83
CA GLN A 60 -15.31 -7.23 -1.59
C GLN A 60 -14.28 -8.12 -0.88
N LEU A 61 -14.41 -8.39 0.42
CA LEU A 61 -13.44 -9.21 1.16
C LEU A 61 -13.41 -10.67 0.65
N GLY A 62 -14.49 -11.13 0.02
CA GLY A 62 -14.55 -12.43 -0.67
C GLY A 62 -14.15 -12.39 -2.15
N ALA A 63 -13.88 -11.20 -2.69
CA ALA A 63 -13.52 -10.96 -4.09
C ALA A 63 -12.10 -10.40 -4.20
N ALA A 64 -11.65 -10.09 -5.42
CA ALA A 64 -10.36 -9.45 -5.64
C ALA A 64 -10.41 -7.96 -5.23
N PRO A 65 -9.42 -7.45 -4.49
CA PRO A 65 -9.31 -6.02 -4.20
C PRO A 65 -8.96 -5.22 -5.44
N GLU A 66 -9.12 -3.89 -5.32
CA GLU A 66 -8.43 -2.97 -6.22
C GLU A 66 -6.93 -2.98 -5.88
N VAL A 67 -6.09 -3.36 -6.85
CA VAL A 67 -4.63 -3.45 -6.68
C VAL A 67 -3.94 -2.33 -7.43
N ASN A 68 -3.16 -1.53 -6.71
CA ASN A 68 -2.36 -0.43 -7.22
C ASN A 68 -0.88 -0.70 -6.92
N LEU A 69 -0.12 -1.11 -7.94
CA LEU A 69 1.30 -1.42 -7.81
C LEU A 69 2.17 -0.16 -7.99
N GLY A 70 3.22 -0.04 -7.18
CA GLY A 70 4.18 1.07 -7.27
C GLY A 70 3.60 2.45 -6.97
N GLN A 71 2.53 2.53 -6.18
CA GLN A 71 1.86 3.78 -5.82
C GLN A 71 2.72 4.59 -4.82
N ARG A 72 2.75 5.92 -4.97
CA ARG A 72 3.47 6.80 -4.03
C ARG A 72 2.55 7.43 -3.00
N ILE A 73 2.98 7.38 -1.74
CA ILE A 73 2.34 8.05 -0.61
C ILE A 73 3.23 9.22 -0.19
N GLU A 74 2.71 10.45 -0.28
CA GLU A 74 3.47 11.68 -0.02
C GLU A 74 2.79 12.63 0.98
N GLN A 75 1.66 12.22 1.57
CA GLN A 75 1.06 12.97 2.67
C GLN A 75 1.94 12.79 3.91
N THR A 76 2.42 13.89 4.48
CA THR A 76 3.53 13.90 5.44
C THR A 76 3.38 12.89 6.58
N VAL A 77 2.21 12.81 7.23
CA VAL A 77 1.99 11.89 8.34
C VAL A 77 1.93 10.44 7.83
N LEU A 78 1.10 10.19 6.82
CA LEU A 78 0.97 8.85 6.22
C LEU A 78 2.30 8.28 5.73
N ALA A 79 3.13 9.09 5.07
CA ALA A 79 4.41 8.66 4.56
C ALA A 79 5.40 8.35 5.69
N ARG A 80 5.49 9.23 6.71
CA ARG A 80 6.42 9.04 7.84
C ARG A 80 6.11 7.82 8.68
N ASP A 81 4.83 7.52 8.90
CA ASP A 81 4.42 6.35 9.67
C ASP A 81 4.87 5.03 9.00
N LEU A 82 5.15 5.06 7.69
CA LEU A 82 5.61 3.89 6.92
C LEU A 82 7.14 3.72 6.91
N GLU A 83 7.91 4.70 7.40
CA GLU A 83 9.39 4.67 7.42
C GLU A 83 9.92 3.46 8.20
N THR A 84 9.24 3.05 9.28
CA THR A 84 9.71 1.96 10.15
C THR A 84 9.25 0.57 9.70
N VAL A 85 8.42 0.47 8.67
CA VAL A 85 7.82 -0.79 8.18
C VAL A 85 8.18 -1.08 6.72
N VAL A 86 9.28 -0.51 6.22
CA VAL A 86 9.82 -0.82 4.89
C VAL A 86 10.17 -2.31 4.80
N GLY A 87 9.71 -2.96 3.73
CA GLY A 87 9.85 -4.42 3.54
C GLY A 87 8.75 -5.23 4.23
N GLN A 88 7.78 -4.58 4.90
CA GLN A 88 6.66 -5.22 5.56
C GLN A 88 5.33 -4.79 4.95
N ALA A 89 4.27 -5.51 5.32
CA ALA A 89 2.89 -5.19 4.99
C ALA A 89 2.14 -4.71 6.24
N VAL A 90 1.33 -3.67 6.10
CA VAL A 90 0.44 -3.17 7.17
C VAL A 90 -1.00 -3.14 6.69
N LEU A 91 -1.93 -3.50 7.58
CA LEU A 91 -3.37 -3.48 7.32
C LEU A 91 -4.03 -2.33 8.06
N VAL A 92 -4.56 -1.37 7.31
CA VAL A 92 -5.01 -0.09 7.84
C VAL A 92 -6.28 0.41 7.15
N THR A 93 -6.96 1.38 7.75
CA THR A 93 -7.87 2.30 7.09
C THR A 93 -7.29 3.72 7.13
N VAL A 94 -7.89 4.63 6.38
CA VAL A 94 -7.54 6.05 6.37
C VAL A 94 -8.57 6.83 7.16
N ASP A 95 -8.11 7.79 7.95
CA ASP A 95 -8.97 8.70 8.71
C ASP A 95 -8.40 10.13 8.70
N GLN A 96 -9.19 11.11 9.13
CA GLN A 96 -8.76 12.48 9.36
C GLN A 96 -8.78 12.85 10.84
N VAL A 97 -7.67 13.40 11.31
CA VAL A 97 -7.61 14.02 12.64
C VAL A 97 -7.68 15.54 12.48
N PRO A 98 -8.60 16.24 13.18
CA PRO A 98 -8.66 17.69 13.17
C PRO A 98 -7.34 18.34 13.54
N SER A 99 -7.02 19.47 12.91
CA SER A 99 -5.82 20.24 13.29
C SER A 99 -6.00 20.85 14.67
N LYS A 100 -4.97 20.74 15.51
CA LYS A 100 -4.92 21.43 16.82
C LYS A 100 -4.63 22.93 16.68
N LYS A 101 -4.24 23.41 15.49
CA LYS A 101 -3.95 24.83 15.23
C LYS A 101 -5.18 25.51 14.63
N PRO A 102 -5.57 26.71 15.10
CA PRO A 102 -6.62 27.49 14.47
C PRO A 102 -6.36 27.69 12.97
N GLY A 103 -7.33 27.36 12.12
CA GLY A 103 -7.20 27.46 10.66
C GLY A 103 -6.34 26.38 9.99
N GLY A 104 -5.85 25.39 10.73
CA GLY A 104 -5.07 24.29 10.15
C GLY A 104 -5.96 23.26 9.44
N ASN A 105 -5.48 22.73 8.31
CA ASN A 105 -6.15 21.63 7.62
C ASN A 105 -6.06 20.32 8.43
N PRO A 106 -7.11 19.47 8.42
CA PRO A 106 -7.05 18.13 9.01
C PRO A 106 -5.91 17.30 8.43
N ALA A 107 -5.29 16.48 9.27
CA ALA A 107 -4.23 15.57 8.85
C ALA A 107 -4.81 14.19 8.56
N TRP A 108 -4.37 13.58 7.47
CA TRP A 108 -4.65 12.17 7.18
C TRP A 108 -3.77 11.27 8.03
N VAL A 109 -4.38 10.25 8.63
CA VAL A 109 -3.68 9.26 9.47
C VAL A 109 -4.09 7.85 9.07
N TRP A 110 -3.20 6.89 9.35
CA TRP A 110 -3.55 5.48 9.32
C TRP A 110 -4.25 5.08 10.61
N LYS A 111 -5.21 4.17 10.49
CA LYS A 111 -5.82 3.47 11.63
C LYS A 111 -5.63 1.97 11.42
N PRO A 112 -5.07 1.22 12.39
CA PRO A 112 -4.95 -0.23 12.24
C PRO A 112 -6.34 -0.86 12.15
N VAL A 113 -6.51 -1.82 11.24
CA VAL A 113 -7.72 -2.66 11.22
C VAL A 113 -7.58 -3.71 12.31
N THR A 114 -8.56 -3.76 13.22
CA THR A 114 -8.57 -4.72 14.34
C THR A 114 -9.71 -5.73 14.25
N ASP A 115 -10.60 -5.62 13.27
CA ASP A 115 -11.70 -6.57 13.06
C ASP A 115 -11.13 -7.93 12.60
N PRO A 116 -11.30 -9.01 13.38
CA PRO A 116 -10.71 -10.32 13.07
C PRO A 116 -11.19 -10.91 11.74
N GLU A 117 -12.44 -10.65 11.34
CA GLU A 117 -12.99 -11.18 10.09
C GLU A 117 -12.31 -10.53 8.88
N ILE A 118 -12.09 -9.21 8.95
CA ILE A 118 -11.40 -8.46 7.90
C ILE A 118 -9.94 -8.89 7.82
N VAL A 119 -9.27 -9.01 8.97
CA VAL A 119 -7.87 -9.47 9.05
C VAL A 119 -7.74 -10.86 8.42
N ALA A 120 -8.59 -11.81 8.82
CA ALA A 120 -8.54 -13.17 8.28
C ALA A 120 -8.78 -13.21 6.76
N ALA A 121 -9.73 -12.42 6.25
CA ALA A 121 -10.00 -12.35 4.82
C ALA A 121 -8.81 -11.82 4.01
N VAL A 122 -8.15 -10.77 4.52
CA VAL A 122 -6.98 -10.18 3.85
C VAL A 122 -5.77 -11.11 3.91
N VAL A 123 -5.56 -11.82 5.02
CA VAL A 123 -4.50 -12.85 5.13
C VAL A 123 -4.75 -13.96 4.12
N ALA A 124 -5.98 -14.48 4.05
CA ALA A 124 -6.34 -15.52 3.09
C ALA A 124 -6.15 -15.08 1.63
N TYR A 125 -6.38 -13.79 1.33
CA TYR A 125 -6.06 -13.22 0.02
C TYR A 125 -4.55 -13.26 -0.26
N GLY A 126 -3.72 -12.83 0.69
CA GLY A 126 -2.26 -12.86 0.58
C GLY A 126 -1.72 -14.27 0.35
N GLU A 127 -2.19 -15.25 1.13
CA GLU A 127 -1.78 -16.65 0.97
C GLU A 127 -2.13 -17.22 -0.41
N LYS A 128 -3.33 -16.94 -0.92
CA LYS A 128 -3.75 -17.36 -2.26
C LYS A 128 -2.89 -16.72 -3.36
N ARG A 129 -2.58 -15.42 -3.22
CA ARG A 129 -1.73 -14.70 -4.16
C ARG A 129 -0.33 -15.30 -4.21
N ASP A 130 0.26 -15.54 -3.04
CA ASP A 130 1.63 -16.03 -2.94
C ASP A 130 1.75 -17.49 -3.41
N ALA A 131 0.71 -18.31 -3.16
CA ALA A 131 0.61 -19.65 -3.73
C ALA A 131 0.56 -19.62 -5.28
N ALA A 132 -0.24 -18.73 -5.87
CA ALA A 132 -0.33 -18.58 -7.32
C ALA A 132 0.99 -18.12 -7.95
N VAL A 133 1.74 -17.24 -7.28
CA VAL A 133 3.08 -16.82 -7.72
C VAL A 133 4.06 -18.00 -7.68
N THR A 134 4.00 -18.81 -6.61
CA THR A 134 4.86 -19.99 -6.46
C THR A 134 4.57 -21.03 -7.54
N GLU A 135 3.30 -21.29 -7.85
CA GLU A 135 2.88 -22.20 -8.92
C GLU A 135 3.34 -21.69 -10.30
N ALA A 136 3.16 -20.39 -10.58
CA ALA A 136 3.62 -19.78 -11.82
C ALA A 136 5.16 -19.86 -11.97
N ALA A 137 5.90 -19.69 -10.88
CA ALA A 137 7.36 -19.81 -10.89
C ALA A 137 7.80 -21.26 -11.14
N ALA A 138 7.10 -22.25 -10.59
CA ALA A 138 7.38 -23.67 -10.81
C ALA A 138 7.01 -24.14 -12.23
N ALA A 139 6.00 -23.52 -12.85
CA ALA A 139 5.58 -23.81 -14.23
C ALA A 139 6.41 -23.07 -15.29
N ALA A 140 7.32 -22.19 -14.89
CA ALA A 140 8.19 -21.48 -15.82
C ALA A 140 9.12 -22.48 -16.53
N PRO A 141 9.19 -22.48 -17.87
CA PRO A 141 10.09 -23.37 -18.59
C PRO A 141 11.54 -23.12 -18.20
N ASP A 142 12.25 -24.20 -17.89
CA ASP A 142 13.69 -24.19 -17.67
C ASP A 142 14.39 -24.11 -19.02
N PHE A 143 15.26 -23.11 -19.19
CA PHE A 143 16.01 -22.90 -20.42
C PHE A 143 17.48 -23.19 -20.12
N ASP A 144 17.79 -24.49 -20.00
CA ASP A 144 19.15 -25.02 -19.97
C ASP A 144 19.86 -24.86 -21.34
#